data_AF-A0A327GU12-F1
#
_entry.id   AF-A0A327GU12-F1
#
_cell.length_a   1.000
_cell.length_b   1.000
_cell.length_c   1.000
_cell.angle_alpha   90.00
_cell.angle_beta   90.00
_cell.angle_gamma   90.00
#
_symmetry.space_group_name_H-M   'P 1'
#
loop_
_entity.id
_entity.type
_entity.pdbx_description
1 polymer ?
#
loop_
_entity_poly.entity_id
_entity_poly.type
_entity_poly.pdbx_seq_one_letter_code
_entity_poly.pdbx_strand_id
1 'polypeptide(L)'
;MNRLSKWQSRLESLGSKERDTLLGTSLSKRFTRLPLWLSHPANIGGFYGLLVAVALLLPYRFASDDHTGWLADWGLHCCLLLVACFFLGLCSTIIISITGRFPTAPPRSILYPMPFVGLALLTIDRTNIFEIPAIISWLLMLLPGPMYVHLSWAPRWRLLCMIEDGRNPFESIESEEKEYDSFSVEEESEDTELMSVVDDFESE
;
A
#
# COMPACT_ATOMS: atom_id res chain seq x y z
N MET A 1 -7.98 20.10 21.56
CA MET A 1 -8.89 20.10 20.39
C MET A 1 -8.27 19.20 19.32
N ASN A 2 -8.73 17.94 19.23
CA ASN A 2 -8.04 16.86 18.52
C ASN A 2 -8.19 17.00 16.99
N ARG A 3 -7.09 17.27 16.27
CA ARG A 3 -7.05 17.21 14.78
C ARG A 3 -7.52 15.86 14.22
N LEU A 4 -7.30 14.77 14.98
CA LEU A 4 -7.74 13.42 14.65
C LEU A 4 -9.25 13.31 14.40
N SER A 5 -10.09 14.02 15.18
CA SER A 5 -11.54 13.85 15.09
C SER A 5 -12.17 14.57 13.90
N LYS A 6 -11.53 15.62 13.35
CA LYS A 6 -12.17 16.53 12.39
C LYS A 6 -12.26 15.96 10.97
N TRP A 7 -11.27 15.19 10.54
CA TRP A 7 -11.32 14.54 9.23
C TRP A 7 -12.08 13.19 9.31
N GLN A 8 -11.98 12.47 10.43
CA GLN A 8 -12.77 11.25 10.66
C GLN A 8 -14.27 11.53 10.64
N SER A 9 -14.72 12.61 11.30
CA SER A 9 -16.12 13.04 11.26
C SER A 9 -16.59 13.53 9.89
N ARG A 10 -15.67 13.90 8.98
CA ARG A 10 -15.98 14.25 7.58
C ARG A 10 -15.97 13.02 6.68
N LEU A 11 -15.23 11.97 7.04
CA LEU A 11 -15.40 10.65 6.43
C LEU A 11 -16.82 10.14 6.71
N GLU A 12 -17.27 10.31 7.96
CA GLU A 12 -18.67 10.60 8.39
C GLU A 12 -19.73 10.79 7.32
N SER A 13 -19.52 11.86 6.56
CA SER A 13 -20.51 12.47 5.67
C SER A 13 -20.38 12.03 4.21
N LEU A 14 -19.36 11.25 3.87
CA LEU A 14 -19.16 10.74 2.50
C LEU A 14 -20.01 9.50 2.25
N GLY A 15 -20.41 9.30 0.98
CA GLY A 15 -21.16 8.14 0.53
C GLY A 15 -20.39 6.82 0.73
N SER A 16 -21.11 5.68 0.72
CA SER A 16 -20.51 4.35 0.95
C SER A 16 -19.41 4.02 -0.07
N LYS A 17 -19.64 4.29 -1.36
CA LYS A 17 -18.70 4.07 -2.48
C LYS A 17 -17.41 4.91 -2.36
N GLU A 18 -17.53 6.17 -1.93
CA GLU A 18 -16.41 7.08 -1.72
C GLU A 18 -15.56 6.67 -0.51
N ARG A 19 -16.22 6.27 0.58
CA ARG A 19 -15.58 5.73 1.78
C ARG A 19 -14.80 4.47 1.49
N ASP A 20 -15.36 3.53 0.73
CA ASP A 20 -14.66 2.30 0.40
C ASP A 20 -13.45 2.54 -0.53
N THR A 21 -13.52 3.54 -1.40
CA THR A 21 -12.39 3.97 -2.23
C THR A 21 -11.24 4.54 -1.37
N LEU A 22 -11.57 5.37 -0.38
CA LEU A 22 -10.62 6.00 0.55
C LEU A 22 -10.05 5.03 1.59
N LEU A 23 -10.90 4.22 2.21
CA LEU A 23 -10.52 3.27 3.26
C LEU A 23 -9.85 2.04 2.66
N GLY A 24 -10.21 1.66 1.44
CA GLY A 24 -9.71 0.49 0.74
C GLY A 24 -9.85 -0.78 1.58
N THR A 25 -8.87 -1.67 1.43
CA THR A 25 -8.86 -2.96 2.14
C THR A 25 -8.25 -2.88 3.54
N SER A 26 -8.24 -4.00 4.27
CA SER A 26 -7.85 -4.07 5.70
C SER A 26 -6.54 -3.36 6.08
N LEU A 27 -5.52 -3.40 5.23
CA LEU A 27 -4.22 -2.78 5.50
C LEU A 27 -4.28 -1.24 5.40
N SER A 28 -4.95 -0.72 4.38
CA SER A 28 -5.23 0.72 4.24
C SER A 28 -6.11 1.22 5.40
N LYS A 29 -7.13 0.44 5.81
CA LYS A 29 -7.97 0.72 6.99
C LYS A 29 -7.17 0.82 8.30
N ARG A 30 -6.04 0.11 8.44
CA ARG A 30 -5.16 0.24 9.61
C ARG A 30 -4.40 1.56 9.59
N PHE A 31 -3.91 1.98 8.43
CA PHE A 31 -3.17 3.23 8.29
C PHE A 31 -4.06 4.47 8.39
N THR A 32 -5.33 4.39 8.01
CA THR A 32 -6.28 5.49 8.22
C THR A 32 -6.63 5.69 9.70
N ARG A 33 -6.38 4.72 10.59
CA ARG A 33 -6.53 4.94 12.05
C ARG A 33 -5.39 5.76 12.66
N LEU A 34 -4.27 5.89 11.94
CA LEU A 34 -3.11 6.66 12.37
C LEU A 34 -3.26 8.13 11.96
N PRO A 35 -2.67 9.07 12.72
CA PRO A 35 -2.66 10.47 12.33
C PRO A 35 -1.91 10.64 11.00
N LEU A 36 -2.37 11.56 10.14
CA LEU A 36 -1.93 11.67 8.73
C LEU A 36 -0.43 11.92 8.55
N TRP A 37 0.23 12.58 9.51
CA TRP A 37 1.68 12.75 9.51
C TRP A 37 2.44 11.43 9.69
N LEU A 38 1.90 10.48 10.45
CA LEU A 38 2.55 9.20 10.73
C LEU A 38 2.27 8.22 9.60
N SER A 39 1.07 8.27 9.02
CA SER A 39 0.70 7.48 7.84
C SER A 39 1.22 8.10 6.52
N HIS A 40 2.18 9.03 6.58
CA HIS A 40 2.85 9.56 5.40
C HIS A 40 3.46 8.43 4.56
N PRO A 41 3.28 8.41 3.22
CA PRO A 41 3.72 7.30 2.38
C PRO A 41 5.22 6.96 2.50
N ALA A 42 6.06 7.97 2.73
CA ALA A 42 7.48 7.77 3.05
C ALA A 42 7.72 6.94 4.32
N ASN A 43 6.97 7.20 5.40
CA ASN A 43 7.10 6.45 6.65
C ASN A 43 6.68 5.00 6.47
N ILE A 44 5.63 4.75 5.68
CA ILE A 44 5.15 3.39 5.38
C ILE A 44 6.18 2.64 4.52
N GLY A 45 6.78 3.32 3.53
CA GLY A 45 7.91 2.78 2.77
C GLY A 45 9.08 2.43 3.69
N GLY A 46 9.51 3.35 4.56
CA GLY A 46 10.58 3.11 5.53
C GLY A 46 10.27 1.92 6.45
N PHE A 47 9.04 1.83 6.98
CA PHE A 47 8.61 0.71 7.81
C PHE A 47 8.72 -0.63 7.07
N TYR A 48 8.39 -0.67 5.77
CA TYR A 48 8.63 -1.86 4.97
C TYR A 48 10.13 -2.22 4.87
N GLY A 49 11.00 -1.22 4.65
CA GLY A 49 12.46 -1.42 4.68
C GLY A 49 12.96 -2.01 6.00
N LEU A 50 12.38 -1.58 7.13
CA LEU A 50 12.65 -2.15 8.45
C LEU A 50 12.22 -3.63 8.53
N LEU A 51 11.05 -4.00 8.02
CA LEU A 51 10.58 -5.39 8.01
C LEU A 51 11.53 -6.29 7.21
N VAL A 52 11.99 -5.84 6.05
CA VAL A 52 12.99 -6.55 5.25
C VAL A 52 14.30 -6.67 6.02
N ALA A 53 14.76 -5.60 6.66
CA ALA A 53 15.99 -5.64 7.46
C ALA A 53 15.93 -6.65 8.63
N VAL A 54 14.78 -6.74 9.31
CA VAL A 54 14.56 -7.76 10.36
C VAL A 54 14.61 -9.17 9.78
N ALA A 55 14.01 -9.41 8.61
CA ALA A 55 14.07 -10.70 7.94
C ALA A 55 15.50 -11.12 7.55
N LEU A 56 16.37 -10.13 7.27
CA LEU A 56 17.78 -10.35 6.91
C LEU A 56 18.71 -10.63 8.09
N LEU A 57 18.24 -10.52 9.33
CA LEU A 57 19.07 -10.73 10.52
C LEU A 57 19.68 -12.14 10.56
N LEU A 58 18.87 -13.15 10.17
CA LEU A 58 19.31 -14.54 10.13
C LEU A 58 20.32 -14.80 8.98
N PRO A 59 20.04 -14.42 7.71
CA PRO A 59 21.02 -14.49 6.63
C PRO A 59 22.35 -13.83 6.97
N TYR A 60 22.35 -12.64 7.58
CA TYR A 60 23.58 -11.94 7.95
C TYR A 60 24.36 -12.65 9.05
N ARG A 61 23.66 -13.23 10.03
CA ARG A 61 24.29 -14.00 11.11
C ARG A 61 25.02 -15.24 10.60
N PHE A 62 24.54 -15.88 9.53
CA PHE A 62 25.13 -17.10 8.98
C PHE A 62 25.94 -16.88 7.70
N ALA A 63 26.14 -15.63 7.28
CA ALA A 63 26.84 -15.29 6.05
C ALA A 63 28.36 -15.39 6.12
N SER A 64 28.95 -15.38 7.32
CA SER A 64 30.39 -15.19 7.50
C SER A 64 30.96 -16.22 8.45
N ASP A 65 32.01 -16.92 8.02
CA ASP A 65 32.69 -17.95 8.81
C ASP A 65 33.34 -17.38 10.08
N ASP A 66 33.87 -16.14 10.00
CA ASP A 66 34.56 -15.48 11.12
C ASP A 66 33.63 -14.89 12.18
N HIS A 67 32.31 -14.82 11.96
CA HIS A 67 31.31 -14.34 12.92
C HIS A 67 31.54 -12.94 13.52
N THR A 68 32.58 -12.20 13.10
CA THR A 68 32.92 -10.87 13.57
C THR A 68 32.29 -9.81 12.67
N GLY A 69 31.77 -8.72 13.24
CA GLY A 69 31.32 -7.56 12.47
C GLY A 69 29.95 -7.65 11.80
N TRP A 70 29.30 -8.83 11.76
CA TRP A 70 28.02 -9.02 11.07
C TRP A 70 26.89 -8.08 11.54
N LEU A 71 26.88 -7.68 12.82
CA LEU A 71 25.91 -6.72 13.36
C LEU A 71 26.09 -5.33 12.79
N ALA A 72 27.35 -4.89 12.57
CA ALA A 72 27.64 -3.60 11.98
C ALA A 72 27.24 -3.58 10.51
N ASP A 73 27.56 -4.65 9.77
CA ASP A 73 27.18 -4.80 8.37
C ASP A 73 25.66 -4.84 8.20
N TRP A 74 24.97 -5.63 9.04
CA TRP A 74 23.52 -5.66 9.08
C TRP A 74 22.93 -4.29 9.42
N GLY A 75 23.50 -3.58 10.40
CA GLY A 75 23.05 -2.25 10.80
C GLY A 75 23.18 -1.23 9.66
N LEU A 76 24.30 -1.24 8.94
CA LEU A 76 24.51 -0.40 7.77
C LEU A 76 23.48 -0.71 6.67
N HIS A 77 23.28 -1.99 6.36
CA HIS A 77 22.28 -2.39 5.36
C HIS A 77 20.86 -2.07 5.79
N CYS A 78 20.52 -2.21 7.06
CA CYS A 78 19.25 -1.81 7.64
C CYS A 78 18.99 -0.31 7.39
N CYS A 79 19.97 0.54 7.69
CA CYS A 79 19.88 1.97 7.42
C CYS A 79 19.71 2.28 5.93
N LEU A 80 20.45 1.61 5.04
CA LEU A 80 20.32 1.79 3.59
C LEU A 80 18.93 1.38 3.09
N LEU A 81 18.39 0.25 3.54
CA LEU A 81 17.06 -0.24 3.15
C LEU A 81 15.96 0.71 3.64
N LEU A 82 16.06 1.18 4.88
CA LEU A 82 15.16 2.18 5.45
C LEU A 82 15.15 3.45 4.61
N VAL A 83 16.33 4.02 4.34
CA VAL A 83 16.48 5.26 3.58
C VAL A 83 15.99 5.08 2.15
N ALA A 84 16.32 3.97 1.49
CA ALA A 84 15.89 3.69 0.12
C ALA A 84 14.36 3.58 0.01
N CYS A 85 13.73 2.80 0.87
CA CYS A 85 12.27 2.64 0.84
C CYS A 85 11.54 3.92 1.27
N PHE A 86 12.09 4.67 2.23
CA PHE A 86 11.57 5.97 2.63
C PHE A 86 11.61 6.97 1.46
N PHE A 87 12.76 7.04 0.78
CA PHE A 87 12.96 7.91 -0.38
C PHE A 87 12.02 7.54 -1.54
N LEU A 88 11.84 6.26 -1.84
CA LEU A 88 10.87 5.81 -2.85
C LEU A 88 9.42 6.17 -2.49
N GLY A 89 9.08 6.14 -1.20
CA GLY A 89 7.79 6.64 -0.71
C GLY A 89 7.62 8.15 -0.91
N LEU A 90 8.68 8.95 -0.72
CA LEU A 90 8.68 10.39 -1.04
C LEU A 90 8.52 10.64 -2.55
N CYS A 91 9.31 9.95 -3.38
CA CYS A 91 9.16 10.07 -4.84
C CYS A 91 7.73 9.73 -5.27
N SER A 92 7.12 8.69 -4.68
CA SER A 92 5.74 8.32 -4.94
C SER A 92 4.76 9.45 -4.59
N THR A 93 4.93 10.11 -3.44
CA THR A 93 4.09 11.26 -3.09
C THR A 93 4.19 12.40 -4.09
N ILE A 94 5.40 12.72 -4.55
CA ILE A 94 5.62 13.80 -5.51
C ILE A 94 4.95 13.46 -6.84
N ILE A 95 5.19 12.25 -7.36
CA ILE A 95 4.59 11.79 -8.63
C ILE A 95 3.06 11.84 -8.57
N ILE A 96 2.47 11.44 -7.46
CA ILE A 96 1.01 11.39 -7.29
C ILE A 96 0.41 12.78 -7.06
N SER A 97 1.14 13.67 -6.40
CA SER A 97 0.75 15.07 -6.30
C SER A 97 0.67 15.75 -7.66
N ILE A 98 1.52 15.36 -8.61
CA ILE A 98 1.54 15.90 -9.98
C ILE A 98 0.48 15.21 -10.86
N THR A 99 0.40 13.87 -10.82
CA THR A 99 -0.49 13.10 -11.69
C THR A 99 -1.95 13.10 -11.25
N GLY A 100 -2.23 13.29 -9.96
CA GLY A 100 -3.59 13.27 -9.43
C GLY A 100 -4.31 11.92 -9.53
N ARG A 101 -3.59 10.82 -9.82
CA ARG A 101 -4.18 9.49 -10.05
C ARG A 101 -5.01 9.02 -8.85
N PHE A 102 -6.09 8.29 -9.12
CA PHE A 102 -6.85 7.56 -8.10
C PHE A 102 -6.13 6.29 -7.59
N PRO A 103 -6.49 5.79 -6.39
CA PRO A 103 -5.91 4.59 -5.84
C PRO A 103 -6.18 3.35 -6.71
N THR A 104 -5.15 2.56 -6.99
CA THR A 104 -5.27 1.30 -7.73
C THR A 104 -4.96 0.12 -6.80
N ALA A 105 -5.71 -0.97 -6.96
CA ALA A 105 -5.45 -2.19 -6.17
C ALA A 105 -4.15 -2.86 -6.67
N PRO A 106 -3.16 -3.09 -5.78
CA PRO A 106 -1.95 -3.78 -6.18
C PRO A 106 -2.25 -5.26 -6.48
N PRO A 107 -1.56 -5.90 -7.44
CA PRO A 107 -1.76 -7.31 -7.77
C PRO A 107 -1.21 -8.23 -6.67
N ARG A 108 -2.03 -8.49 -5.64
CA ARG A 108 -1.62 -9.17 -4.39
C ARG A 108 -1.08 -10.57 -4.61
N SER A 109 -1.67 -11.33 -5.53
CA SER A 109 -1.28 -12.71 -5.82
C SER A 109 0.18 -12.83 -6.24
N ILE A 110 0.74 -11.77 -6.84
CA ILE A 110 2.13 -11.72 -7.27
C ILE A 110 2.98 -10.97 -6.24
N LEU A 111 2.49 -9.85 -5.71
CA LEU A 111 3.28 -8.94 -4.89
C LEU A 111 3.60 -9.48 -3.49
N TYR A 112 2.69 -10.26 -2.89
CA TYR A 112 2.86 -10.79 -1.53
C TYR A 112 3.84 -11.95 -1.38
N PRO A 113 3.94 -12.91 -2.33
CA PRO A 113 4.95 -13.96 -2.25
C PRO A 113 6.37 -13.47 -2.56
N MET A 114 6.54 -12.36 -3.29
CA MET A 114 7.85 -11.86 -3.75
C MET A 114 8.93 -11.73 -2.65
N PRO A 115 8.67 -11.20 -1.44
CA PRO A 115 9.71 -11.09 -0.41
C PRO A 115 10.21 -12.46 0.06
N PHE A 116 9.32 -13.45 0.14
CA PHE A 116 9.68 -14.81 0.53
C PHE A 116 10.50 -15.50 -0.55
N VAL A 117 10.11 -15.31 -1.82
CA VAL A 117 10.88 -15.82 -2.97
C VAL A 117 12.25 -15.16 -3.00
N GLY A 118 12.33 -13.83 -2.82
CA GLY A 118 13.59 -13.10 -2.77
C GLY A 118 14.50 -13.57 -1.64
N LEU A 119 13.95 -13.84 -0.45
CA LEU A 119 14.70 -14.36 0.68
C LEU A 119 15.17 -15.82 0.47
N ALA A 120 14.35 -16.65 -0.16
CA ALA A 120 14.73 -18.01 -0.52
C ALA A 120 15.87 -18.02 -1.54
N LEU A 121 15.78 -17.19 -2.59
CA LEU A 121 16.83 -17.02 -3.59
C LEU A 121 18.12 -16.48 -2.98
N LEU A 122 18.03 -15.49 -2.08
CA LEU A 122 19.18 -14.98 -1.35
C LEU A 122 19.84 -16.08 -0.50
N THR A 123 19.05 -16.97 0.09
CA THR A 123 19.57 -18.07 0.90
C THR A 123 20.28 -19.11 0.04
N ILE A 124 19.70 -19.48 -1.11
CA ILE A 124 20.29 -20.41 -2.09
C ILE A 124 21.64 -19.90 -2.60
N ASP A 125 21.72 -18.60 -2.89
CA ASP A 125 22.95 -17.93 -3.29
C ASP A 125 24.02 -18.02 -2.18
N ARG A 126 23.64 -17.70 -0.93
CA ARG A 126 24.55 -17.72 0.22
C ARG A 126 25.02 -19.12 0.61
N THR A 127 24.24 -20.15 0.34
CA THR A 127 24.65 -21.54 0.58
C THR A 127 25.48 -22.12 -0.57
N ASN A 128 25.78 -21.32 -1.61
CA ASN A 128 26.50 -21.75 -2.82
C ASN A 128 25.87 -22.99 -3.49
N ILE A 129 24.57 -23.20 -3.32
CA ILE A 129 23.85 -24.29 -4.01
C ILE A 129 23.74 -23.96 -5.50
N PHE A 130 23.45 -22.69 -5.81
CA PHE A 130 23.33 -22.17 -7.17
C PHE A 130 23.64 -20.68 -7.18
N GLU A 131 24.36 -20.20 -8.20
CA GLU A 131 24.68 -18.78 -8.34
C GLU A 131 23.45 -18.00 -8.83
N ILE A 132 22.87 -17.18 -7.96
CA ILE A 132 21.72 -16.34 -8.31
C ILE A 132 22.20 -14.89 -8.35
N PRO A 133 21.94 -14.14 -9.44
CA PRO A 133 22.25 -12.72 -9.48
C PRO A 133 21.59 -11.98 -8.30
N ALA A 134 22.41 -11.41 -7.42
CA ALA A 134 21.94 -10.76 -6.18
C ALA A 134 20.86 -9.70 -6.44
N ILE A 135 20.92 -9.02 -7.59
CA ILE A 135 19.94 -8.01 -7.98
C ILE A 135 18.51 -8.55 -8.06
N ILE A 136 18.32 -9.83 -8.45
CA ILE A 136 17.00 -10.45 -8.55
C ILE A 136 16.42 -10.68 -7.16
N SER A 137 17.21 -11.23 -6.24
CA SER A 137 16.82 -11.44 -4.84
C SER A 137 16.47 -10.12 -4.16
N TRP A 138 17.31 -9.09 -4.34
CA TRP A 138 17.06 -7.76 -3.80
C TRP A 138 15.82 -7.10 -4.41
N LEU A 139 15.62 -7.20 -5.73
CA LEU A 139 14.44 -6.66 -6.39
C LEU A 139 13.16 -7.30 -5.85
N LEU A 140 13.12 -8.63 -5.73
CA LEU A 140 11.96 -9.37 -5.21
C LEU A 140 11.67 -9.02 -3.74
N MET A 141 12.71 -8.82 -2.92
CA MET A 141 12.52 -8.38 -1.54
C MET A 141 12.08 -6.93 -1.42
N LEU A 142 12.60 -6.03 -2.24
CA LEU A 142 12.36 -4.58 -2.10
C LEU A 142 11.10 -4.11 -2.81
N LEU A 143 10.83 -4.60 -4.02
CA LEU A 143 9.77 -4.08 -4.91
C LEU A 143 8.36 -4.03 -4.29
N PRO A 144 7.90 -5.02 -3.50
CA PRO A 144 6.54 -5.05 -2.96
C PRO A 144 6.15 -3.83 -2.13
N GLY A 145 7.08 -3.30 -1.32
CA GLY A 145 6.84 -2.15 -0.45
C GLY A 145 6.58 -0.86 -1.25
N PRO A 146 7.55 -0.35 -2.01
CA PRO A 146 7.40 0.82 -2.86
C PRO A 146 6.25 0.70 -3.84
N MET A 147 6.02 -0.49 -4.42
CA MET A 147 4.88 -0.70 -5.33
C MET A 147 3.53 -0.56 -4.62
N TYR A 148 3.38 -1.14 -3.43
CA TYR A 148 2.18 -0.94 -2.61
C TYR A 148 1.98 0.55 -2.30
N VAL A 149 3.04 1.23 -1.86
CA VAL A 149 2.98 2.65 -1.52
C VAL A 149 2.58 3.49 -2.73
N HIS A 150 3.20 3.25 -3.88
CA HIS A 150 2.97 3.99 -5.11
C HIS A 150 1.58 3.74 -5.72
N LEU A 151 1.17 2.48 -5.84
CA LEU A 151 -0.11 2.13 -6.50
C LEU A 151 -1.33 2.44 -5.64
N SER A 152 -1.18 2.21 -4.34
CA SER A 152 -2.31 2.05 -3.43
C SER A 152 -2.36 3.18 -2.40
N TRP A 153 -1.28 3.41 -1.67
CA TRP A 153 -1.33 4.23 -0.47
C TRP A 153 -1.15 5.72 -0.73
N ALA A 154 -0.14 6.13 -1.48
CA ALA A 154 0.14 7.53 -1.77
C ALA A 154 -1.05 8.27 -2.44
N PRO A 155 -1.83 7.65 -3.37
CA PRO A 155 -3.05 8.26 -3.88
C PRO A 155 -4.12 8.48 -2.80
N ARG A 156 -4.32 7.49 -1.91
CA ARG A 156 -5.28 7.60 -0.80
C ARG A 156 -4.87 8.67 0.18
N TRP A 157 -3.60 8.72 0.54
CA TRP A 157 -3.07 9.71 1.46
C TRP A 157 -3.28 11.14 0.93
N ARG A 158 -3.08 11.38 -0.37
CA ARG A 158 -3.41 12.66 -1.03
C ARG A 158 -4.89 13.03 -0.85
N LEU A 159 -5.80 12.09 -1.12
CA LEU A 159 -7.24 12.33 -0.98
C LEU A 159 -7.63 12.63 0.48
N LEU A 160 -7.03 11.92 1.44
CA LEU A 160 -7.23 12.18 2.87
C LEU A 160 -6.75 13.57 3.28
N CYS A 161 -5.60 14.03 2.75
CA CYS A 161 -5.14 15.41 2.97
C CYS A 161 -6.10 16.44 2.37
N MET A 162 -6.69 16.18 1.19
CA MET A 162 -7.71 17.07 0.61
C MET A 162 -8.94 17.20 1.52
N ILE A 163 -9.41 16.09 2.09
CA ILE A 163 -10.54 16.07 3.03
C ILE A 163 -10.20 16.80 4.34
N GLU A 164 -8.97 16.64 4.84
CA GLU A 164 -8.47 17.38 6.01
C GLU A 164 -8.47 18.91 5.75
N ASP A 165 -8.04 19.32 4.55
CA ASP A 165 -8.08 20.71 4.09
C ASP A 165 -9.51 21.23 3.86
N GLY A 166 -10.51 20.34 3.80
CA GLY A 166 -11.91 20.68 3.54
C GLY A 166 -12.27 20.85 2.07
N ARG A 167 -11.46 20.30 1.17
CA ARG A 167 -11.79 20.16 -0.26
C ARG A 167 -12.41 18.78 -0.50
N ASN A 168 -13.47 18.71 -1.30
CA ASN A 168 -14.04 17.42 -1.71
C ASN A 168 -13.26 16.89 -2.92
N PRO A 169 -12.52 15.78 -2.80
CA PRO A 169 -11.75 15.25 -3.93
C PRO A 169 -12.60 14.53 -4.99
N PHE A 170 -13.90 14.34 -4.74
CA PHE A 170 -14.85 13.68 -5.65
C PHE A 170 -15.80 14.66 -6.38
N GLU A 171 -15.65 15.97 -6.16
CA GLU A 171 -16.55 16.99 -6.72
C GLU A 171 -16.59 16.98 -8.26
N SER A 172 -15.49 16.60 -8.92
CA SER A 172 -15.41 16.41 -10.38
C SER A 172 -16.03 15.10 -10.86
N ILE A 173 -16.12 14.08 -10.01
CA ILE A 173 -16.72 12.77 -10.35
C ILE A 173 -18.24 12.83 -10.17
N GLU A 174 -18.72 13.54 -9.14
CA GLU A 174 -20.16 13.79 -8.98
C GLU A 174 -20.76 14.60 -10.14
N SER A 175 -19.95 15.43 -10.81
CA SER A 175 -20.39 16.19 -12.00
C SER A 175 -20.47 15.29 -13.23
N GLU A 176 -19.50 14.39 -13.42
CA GLU A 176 -19.54 13.39 -14.49
C GLU A 176 -20.70 12.39 -14.30
N GLU A 177 -20.89 11.80 -13.11
CA GLU A 177 -22.02 10.88 -12.86
C GLU A 177 -23.38 11.56 -13.09
N LYS A 178 -23.55 12.85 -12.74
CA LYS A 178 -24.77 13.63 -13.05
C LYS A 178 -24.94 13.94 -14.55
N GLU A 179 -23.84 14.06 -15.30
CA GLU A 179 -23.87 14.32 -16.74
C GLU A 179 -24.19 13.04 -17.53
N TYR A 180 -23.68 11.88 -17.09
CA TYR A 180 -24.04 10.56 -17.65
C TYR A 180 -25.49 10.16 -17.35
N ASP A 181 -26.00 10.45 -16.15
CA ASP A 181 -27.40 10.18 -15.77
C ASP A 181 -28.39 11.03 -16.59
N SER A 182 -27.91 12.13 -17.20
CA SER A 182 -28.70 12.94 -18.14
C SER A 182 -28.70 12.40 -19.58
N PHE A 183 -27.87 11.40 -19.90
CA PHE A 183 -27.67 10.89 -21.26
C PHE A 183 -27.90 9.38 -21.43
N SER A 184 -28.14 8.60 -20.37
CA SER A 184 -28.48 7.17 -20.50
C SER A 184 -29.97 6.89 -20.28
N VAL A 185 -30.59 6.51 -21.40
CA VAL A 185 -31.92 5.93 -21.58
C VAL A 185 -32.04 4.58 -20.83
N GLU A 186 -33.17 4.42 -20.13
CA GLU A 186 -33.85 3.18 -19.67
C GLU A 186 -33.03 2.12 -18.92
N GLU A 187 -33.34 2.00 -17.63
CA GLU A 187 -33.09 0.84 -16.76
C GLU A 187 -33.71 -0.44 -17.36
N GLU A 188 -32.92 -1.49 -17.54
CA GLU A 188 -33.44 -2.85 -17.79
C GLU A 188 -32.70 -3.88 -16.91
N SER A 189 -33.19 -4.02 -15.67
CA SER A 189 -33.56 -5.28 -15.00
C SER A 189 -32.65 -6.54 -15.06
N GLU A 190 -31.38 -6.48 -14.67
CA GLU A 190 -30.58 -7.72 -14.41
C GLU A 190 -30.21 -7.97 -12.93
N ASP A 191 -30.27 -6.97 -12.04
CA ASP A 191 -29.80 -7.13 -10.65
C ASP A 191 -30.85 -7.61 -9.64
N THR A 192 -32.12 -7.75 -10.04
CA THR A 192 -33.18 -8.23 -9.12
C THR A 192 -33.18 -9.75 -8.92
N GLU A 193 -32.70 -10.52 -9.90
CA GLU A 193 -32.67 -11.99 -9.81
C GLU A 193 -31.51 -12.50 -8.93
N LEU A 194 -30.39 -11.78 -8.88
CA LEU A 194 -29.24 -12.12 -8.01
C LEU A 194 -29.50 -11.82 -6.52
N MET A 195 -30.31 -10.81 -6.23
CA MET A 195 -30.67 -10.45 -4.85
C MET A 195 -31.63 -11.47 -4.21
N SER A 196 -32.56 -12.06 -4.96
CA SER A 196 -33.47 -13.09 -4.41
C SER A 196 -32.76 -14.37 -4.00
N VAL A 197 -31.65 -14.71 -4.65
CA VAL A 197 -30.85 -15.90 -4.29
C VAL A 197 -30.15 -15.71 -2.95
N VAL A 198 -29.75 -14.47 -2.61
CA VAL A 198 -29.07 -14.16 -1.34
C VAL A 198 -30.03 -14.25 -0.15
N ASP A 199 -31.27 -13.79 -0.31
CA ASP A 199 -32.28 -13.84 0.76
C ASP A 199 -32.72 -15.27 1.10
N ASP A 200 -32.72 -16.20 0.13
CA ASP A 200 -33.05 -17.61 0.38
C ASP A 200 -31.98 -18.31 1.26
N PHE A 201 -30.70 -17.92 1.17
CA PHE A 201 -29.62 -18.49 1.97
C PHE A 201 -29.54 -17.95 3.41
N GLU A 202 -30.16 -16.81 3.71
CA GLU A 202 -30.21 -16.26 5.08
C GLU A 202 -31.35 -16.86 5.92
N SER A 203 -32.22 -17.68 5.32
CA SER A 203 -33.41 -18.25 5.98
C SER A 203 -33.31 -19.74 6.39
N GLU A 204 -32.16 -20.39 6.17
CA GLU A 204 -31.84 -21.75 6.70
C GLU A 204 -30.88 -21.73 7.90
#